data_AF-X1HAJ4-F1
#
_entry.id   AF-X1HAJ4-F1
#
_cell.length_a   1.000
_cell.length_b   1.000
_cell.length_c   1.000
_cell.angle_alpha   90.00
_cell.angle_beta   90.00
_cell.angle_gamma   90.00
#
_symmetry.space_group_name_H-M   'P 1'
#
loop_
_entity.id
_entity.type
_entity.pdbx_description
1 polymer ?
#
loop_
_entity_poly.entity_id
_entity_poly.type
_entity_poly.pdbx_seq_one_letter_code
_entity_poly.pdbx_strand_id
1 'polypeptide(L)' 'MKILLYTHEFPPFAGGAGIYTSNLAKGLNELGHNVIVLASAYKESSAD' A
#
# COMPACT_ATOMS: atom_id res chain seq x y z
N MET A 1 12.42 12.61 -2.18
CA MET A 1 11.44 13.41 -1.39
C MET A 1 10.85 12.56 -0.27
N LYS A 2 10.15 13.14 0.71
CA LYS A 2 9.33 12.39 1.66
C LYS A 2 7.90 12.35 1.13
N ILE A 3 7.35 11.16 0.90
CA ILE A 3 6.04 10.95 0.27
C ILE A 3 5.21 10.03 1.17
N LEU A 4 3.98 10.44 1.47
CA LEU A 4 2.98 9.60 2.14
C LEU A 4 1.90 9.23 1.14
N LEU A 5 1.66 7.93 0.95
CA LEU A 5 0.54 7.40 0.19
C LEU A 5 -0.52 6.91 1.19
N TYR A 6 -1.71 7.50 1.14
CA TYR A 6 -2.85 7.08 1.95
C TYR A 6 -3.84 6.31 1.07
N THR A 7 -4.28 5.14 1.54
CA THR A 7 -5.23 4.29 0.82
C THR A 7 -6.11 3.50 1.78
N HIS A 8 -7.33 3.19 1.36
CA HIS A 8 -8.20 2.25 2.09
C HIS A 8 -7.90 0.78 1.73
N GLU A 9 -7.23 0.56 0.60
CA GLU A 9 -6.87 -0.77 0.09
C GLU A 9 -5.38 -0.94 -0.08
N PHE A 10 -4.83 -2.05 0.44
CA PHE A 10 -3.43 -2.42 0.27
C PHE A 10 -3.24 -3.93 0.45
N PRO A 11 -2.21 -4.55 -0.15
CA PRO A 11 -1.93 -5.97 0.06
C PRO A 11 -1.95 -6.36 1.55
N PRO A 12 -2.58 -7.50 1.92
CA PRO A 12 -3.00 -8.60 1.04
C PRO A 12 -4.36 -8.44 0.34
N PHE A 13 -5.11 -7.34 0.55
CA PHE A 13 -6.38 -7.14 -0.14
C PHE A 13 -6.16 -6.94 -1.65
N ALA A 14 -6.62 -7.90 -2.46
CA ALA A 14 -6.36 -7.97 -3.91
C ALA A 14 -7.28 -7.06 -4.74
N GLY A 15 -7.48 -5.81 -4.30
CA GLY A 15 -8.22 -4.79 -5.02
C GLY A 15 -7.32 -3.98 -5.96
N GLY A 16 -7.92 -3.39 -7.02
CA GLY A 16 -7.17 -2.61 -8.01
C GLY A 16 -6.46 -1.39 -7.40
N ALA A 17 -7.08 -0.72 -6.42
CA ALA A 17 -6.48 0.41 -5.73
C ALA A 17 -5.26 -0.01 -4.88
N GLY A 18 -5.34 -1.17 -4.22
CA GLY A 18 -4.24 -1.74 -3.45
C GLY A 18 -3.03 -2.10 -4.31
N ILE A 19 -3.27 -2.77 -5.45
CA ILE A 19 -2.21 -3.13 -6.39
C ILE A 19 -1.56 -1.89 -7.01
N TYR A 20 -2.36 -0.92 -7.44
CA TYR A 20 -1.85 0.35 -7.97
C TYR A 20 -0.97 1.07 -6.94
N THR A 21 -1.46 1.22 -5.71
CA THR A 21 -0.73 1.91 -4.64
C THR A 21 0.59 1.20 -4.31
N SER A 22 0.58 -0.13 -4.29
CA SER A 22 1.79 -0.95 -4.09
C SER A 22 2.83 -0.73 -5.19
N ASN A 23 2.41 -0.77 -6.45
CA ASN A 23 3.31 -0.58 -7.59
C ASN A 23 3.87 0.86 -7.65
N LEU A 24 3.03 1.85 -7.38
CA LEU A 24 3.45 3.24 -7.30
C LEU A 24 4.46 3.46 -6.17
N ALA A 25 4.18 2.94 -4.97
CA ALA A 25 5.09 3.05 -3.83
C ALA A 25 6.46 2.45 -4.15
N LYS A 26 6.48 1.28 -4.79
CA LYS A 26 7.70 0.60 -5.21
C LYS A 26 8.49 1.43 -6.22
N GLY A 27 7.85 1.91 -7.29
CA GLY A 27 8.53 2.73 -8.30
C GLY A 27 9.09 4.04 -7.74
N LEU A 28 8.34 4.72 -6.86
CA LEU A 28 8.82 5.95 -6.21
C LEU A 28 10.02 5.69 -5.29
N ASN A 29 10.02 4.56 -4.58
CA ASN A 29 11.15 4.15 -3.75
C ASN A 29 12.39 3.83 -4.60
N GLU A 30 12.23 3.12 -5.73
CA GLU A 30 13.30 2.81 -6.68
C GLU A 30 13.93 4.09 -7.29
N LEU A 31 13.18 5.18 -7.42
CA LEU A 31 13.67 6.50 -7.82
C LEU A 31 14.37 7.28 -6.70
N GLY A 32 14.58 6.67 -5.52
CA GLY A 32 15.29 7.27 -4.39
C GLY A 32 14.43 8.17 -3.51
N HIS A 33 13.11 8.03 -3.55
CA HIS A 33 12.22 8.72 -2.62
C HIS A 33 11.99 7.91 -1.34
N ASN A 34 11.84 8.60 -0.21
CA ASN A 34 11.38 7.98 1.03
C ASN A 34 9.85 7.94 0.99
N VAL A 35 9.30 6.73 0.85
CA VAL A 35 7.86 6.51 0.70
C VAL A 35 7.31 5.75 1.90
N ILE A 36 6.24 6.26 2.48
CA ILE A 36 5.46 5.59 3.52
C ILE A 36 4.07 5.32 2.95
N VAL A 37 3.56 4.11 3.14
CA VAL A 37 2.17 3.78 2.83
C VAL A 37 1.40 3.64 4.14
N LEU A 38 0.34 4.43 4.28
CA LEU A 38 -0.64 4.30 5.36
C LEU A 38 -1.90 3.67 4.79
N ALA A 39 -2.18 2.45 5.24
CA ALA A 39 -3.34 1.67 4.81
C ALA A 39 -4.15 1.15 6.00
N SER A 40 -5.40 0.78 5.74
CA SER A 40 -6.22 0.09 6.74
C SER A 40 -5.59 -1.25 7.12
N ALA A 41 -5.54 -1.54 8.42
CA ALA A 41 -5.14 -2.86 8.89
C ALA A 41 -6.31 -3.83 8.67
N TYR A 42 -6.13 -4.82 7.80
CA TYR A 42 -7.07 -5.92 7.68
C TYR A 42 -6.82 -6.91 8.81
N LYS A 43 -7.89 -7.25 9.55
CA LYS A 43 -7.88 -8.47 10.37
C LYS A 43 -7.97 -9.65 9.42
N GLU A 44 -7.08 -10.63 9.57
CA GLU A 44 -7.37 -11.97 9.06
C GLU A 44 -8.69 -12.42 9.66
N SER A 45 -9.67 -12.71 8.80
CA SER A 45 -10.86 -13.42 9.24
C SER A 45 -10.45 -14.86 9.45
N SER A 46 -10.11 -15.24 10.69
CA SER A 46 -10.16 -16.62 11.11
C SER A 46 -11.59 -17.11 10.87
N ALA A 47 -11.77 -18.02 9.92
CA ALA A 47 -13.02 -18.74 9.74
C ALA A 47 -13.16 -19.70 10.93
N ASP A 48 -14.08 -19.39 11.84
CA ASP A 48 -14.66 -20.33 12.81
C ASP A 48 -15.79 -21.12 12.15
#